data_AF-A0A3D1I8B5-F1
#
_entry.id   AF-A0A3D1I8B5-F1
#
_cell.length_a   1.000
_cell.length_b   1.000
_cell.length_c   1.000
_cell.angle_alpha   90.00
_cell.angle_beta   90.00
_cell.angle_gamma   90.00
#
_symmetry.space_group_name_H-M   'P 1'
#
loop_
_entity.id
_entity.type
_entity.pdbx_description
1 polymer ?
#
loop_
_entity_poly.entity_id
_entity_poly.type
_entity_poly.pdbx_seq_one_letter_code
_entity_poly.pdbx_strand_id
1 'polypeptide(L)'
;WDYDRAARENESFWRARWSSDILIDGPKEDQKAVRAMLFSLRANINPLSGYAPGPYGLTSATYNGHVFWDADVWIFPALALLDPDLAGSIPEYRLRMFRQRLQAGLRPGEQPFPWESSVTGRETVPGPSQKEVHIVGSVCLGLDWAEALGLARGSDVAEVCRRASEFFRRRSIRGREGLLELRDVMSPDEHHVGDNDLYTNLLAEWLLNGRTFSGPKRFVRPMANGHFATYDGDRLRGYKQTAALLAIYPLQHPEAEAQAAQMIAAFLGKTAGNGPAMSLSVEALILARHQDPEGAYELWRKSWSRYTTGALGLFNEKPRRESSVFLTGAGGCLQTILYGFAGFRIDSQAQDMAGWSRHLDAGKQLSMRPALPRAWKSVTLRNITVRGRRLTLTITRDKILSTQGD
;
A
#
# COMPACT_ATOMS: atom_id res chain seq x y z
N TRP A 1 20.31 20.53 -30.61
CA TRP A 1 19.09 20.23 -29.86
C TRP A 1 17.92 20.86 -30.61
N ASP A 2 16.97 20.06 -31.06
CA ASP A 2 15.74 20.50 -31.72
C ASP A 2 14.60 20.42 -30.69
N TYR A 3 14.12 21.58 -30.24
CA TYR A 3 13.06 21.67 -29.23
C TYR A 3 11.76 21.05 -29.72
N ASP A 4 11.38 21.29 -30.98
CA ASP A 4 10.11 20.81 -31.52
C ASP A 4 10.10 19.30 -31.62
N ARG A 5 11.24 18.69 -31.97
CA ARG A 5 11.40 17.24 -31.93
C ARG A 5 11.24 16.71 -30.51
N ALA A 6 11.94 17.28 -29.52
CA ALA A 6 11.85 16.82 -28.13
C ALA A 6 10.43 16.98 -27.56
N ALA A 7 9.74 18.07 -27.89
CA ALA A 7 8.36 18.31 -27.49
C ALA A 7 7.40 17.25 -28.07
N ARG A 8 7.54 16.90 -29.37
CA ARG A 8 6.76 15.83 -30.01
C ARG A 8 7.03 14.46 -29.41
N GLU A 9 8.29 14.13 -29.13
CA GLU A 9 8.67 12.86 -28.48
C GLU A 9 8.08 12.77 -27.06
N ASN A 10 8.13 13.86 -26.28
CA ASN A 10 7.52 13.93 -24.95
C ASN A 10 5.98 13.82 -25.02
N GLU A 11 5.32 14.49 -25.96
CA GLU A 11 3.86 14.38 -26.13
C GLU A 11 3.44 12.95 -26.50
N SER A 12 4.18 12.31 -27.42
CA SER A 12 3.94 10.92 -27.82
C SER A 12 4.07 9.97 -26.63
N PHE A 13 5.13 10.12 -25.83
CA PHE A 13 5.35 9.35 -24.61
C PHE A 13 4.16 9.49 -23.63
N TRP A 14 3.76 10.72 -23.32
CA TRP A 14 2.65 10.95 -22.38
C TRP A 14 1.32 10.48 -22.95
N ARG A 15 1.06 10.66 -24.24
CA ARG A 15 -0.16 10.15 -24.90
C ARG A 15 -0.26 8.63 -24.78
N ALA A 16 0.84 7.91 -25.02
CA ALA A 16 0.90 6.47 -24.84
C ALA A 16 0.70 6.07 -23.36
N ARG A 17 1.34 6.77 -22.43
CA ARG A 17 1.20 6.51 -20.99
C ARG A 17 -0.21 6.76 -20.46
N TRP A 18 -0.91 7.78 -20.97
CA TRP A 18 -2.32 8.06 -20.63
C TRP A 18 -3.33 7.11 -21.29
N SER A 19 -2.88 6.12 -22.05
CA SER A 19 -3.78 5.06 -22.55
C SER A 19 -4.46 4.30 -21.41
N SER A 20 -3.77 4.07 -20.29
CA SER A 20 -4.37 3.66 -19.02
C SER A 20 -4.68 4.88 -18.14
N ASP A 21 -5.88 4.90 -17.55
CA ASP A 21 -6.39 6.03 -16.78
C ASP A 21 -7.50 5.58 -15.82
N ILE A 22 -7.77 6.42 -14.81
CA ILE A 22 -8.96 6.33 -13.97
C ILE A 22 -9.88 7.48 -14.37
N LEU A 23 -11.02 7.14 -14.98
CA LEU A 23 -12.02 8.11 -15.41
C LEU A 23 -13.17 8.14 -14.41
N ILE A 24 -13.52 9.32 -13.90
CA ILE A 24 -14.63 9.53 -12.98
C ILE A 24 -15.72 10.34 -13.70
N ASP A 25 -16.91 9.75 -13.84
CA ASP A 25 -18.11 10.50 -14.21
C ASP A 25 -18.71 11.10 -12.92
N GLY A 26 -18.28 12.32 -12.59
CA GLY A 26 -18.57 13.02 -11.34
C GLY A 26 -18.00 14.44 -11.34
N PRO A 27 -17.74 15.05 -10.17
CA PRO A 27 -17.12 16.37 -10.07
C PRO A 27 -15.79 16.45 -10.83
N LYS A 28 -15.56 17.56 -11.56
CA LYS A 28 -14.34 17.75 -12.36
C LYS A 28 -13.09 17.81 -11.50
N GLU A 29 -13.23 18.30 -10.28
CA GLU A 29 -12.18 18.41 -9.28
C GLU A 29 -11.64 17.04 -8.89
N ASP A 30 -12.51 16.03 -8.78
CA ASP A 30 -12.13 14.66 -8.45
C ASP A 30 -11.30 14.05 -9.59
N GLN A 31 -11.77 14.20 -10.84
CA GLN A 31 -11.03 13.74 -12.01
C GLN A 31 -9.66 14.42 -12.13
N LYS A 32 -9.59 15.73 -11.84
CA LYS A 32 -8.35 16.51 -11.86
C LYS A 32 -7.39 16.01 -10.78
N ALA A 33 -7.86 15.80 -9.55
CA ALA A 33 -7.05 15.31 -8.44
C ALA A 33 -6.45 13.94 -8.77
N VAL A 34 -7.27 13.01 -9.26
CA VAL A 34 -6.82 11.67 -9.65
C VAL A 34 -5.74 11.69 -10.73
N ARG A 35 -5.91 12.50 -11.77
CA ARG A 35 -4.89 12.65 -12.82
C ARG A 35 -3.62 13.32 -12.31
N ALA A 36 -3.71 14.31 -11.41
CA ALA A 36 -2.54 14.92 -10.80
C ALA A 36 -1.72 13.91 -9.97
N MET A 37 -2.41 13.04 -9.21
CA MET A 37 -1.78 11.97 -8.43
C MET A 37 -1.15 10.90 -9.32
N LEU A 38 -1.85 10.45 -10.37
CA LEU A 38 -1.29 9.50 -11.35
C LEU A 38 -0.08 10.08 -12.09
N PHE A 39 -0.17 11.35 -12.51
CA PHE A 39 0.96 12.05 -13.12
C PHE A 39 2.17 12.08 -12.18
N SER A 40 1.95 12.42 -10.92
CA SER A 40 2.99 12.49 -9.89
C SER A 40 3.74 11.16 -9.75
N LEU A 41 3.01 10.04 -9.66
CA LEU A 41 3.63 8.71 -9.61
C LEU A 41 4.36 8.38 -10.92
N ARG A 42 3.72 8.61 -12.08
CA ARG A 42 4.29 8.30 -13.40
C ARG A 42 5.56 9.07 -13.72
N ALA A 43 5.65 10.33 -13.27
CA ALA A 43 6.80 11.21 -13.51
C ALA A 43 8.00 10.90 -12.59
N ASN A 44 7.79 10.16 -11.49
CA ASN A 44 8.82 9.91 -10.47
C ASN A 44 9.37 8.47 -10.49
N ILE A 45 8.93 7.62 -11.41
CA ILE A 45 9.40 6.24 -11.53
C ILE A 45 9.93 6.01 -12.95
N ASN A 46 11.17 5.53 -13.02
CA ASN A 46 11.82 5.17 -14.28
C ASN A 46 12.24 3.69 -14.24
N PRO A 47 11.60 2.80 -15.03
CA PRO A 47 11.94 1.39 -15.08
C PRO A 47 13.38 1.11 -15.49
N LEU A 48 13.99 2.02 -16.26
CA LEU A 48 15.38 1.88 -16.71
C LEU A 48 16.41 2.21 -15.62
N SER A 49 15.98 2.80 -14.50
CA SER A 49 16.89 3.17 -13.41
C SER A 49 17.27 1.98 -12.52
N GLY A 50 16.42 0.95 -12.46
CA GLY A 50 16.57 -0.17 -11.52
C GLY A 50 16.36 0.20 -10.04
N TYR A 51 15.81 1.38 -9.74
CA TYR A 51 15.51 1.86 -8.39
C TYR A 51 14.00 2.03 -8.16
N ALA A 52 13.57 1.70 -6.94
CA ALA A 52 12.24 2.05 -6.45
C ALA A 52 12.20 3.52 -6.00
N PRO A 53 11.03 4.19 -6.03
CA PRO A 53 10.91 5.55 -5.53
C PRO A 53 10.91 5.61 -4.00
N GLY A 54 11.52 6.66 -3.45
CA GLY A 54 11.28 7.09 -2.07
C GLY A 54 9.96 7.84 -1.90
N PRO A 55 9.58 8.23 -0.66
CA PRO A 55 8.30 8.89 -0.35
C PRO A 55 8.06 10.19 -1.14
N TYR A 56 9.15 10.89 -1.48
CA TYR A 56 9.12 12.17 -2.21
C TYR A 56 9.56 12.08 -3.67
N GLY A 57 9.75 10.87 -4.19
CA GLY A 57 10.32 10.66 -5.53
C GLY A 57 11.63 11.41 -5.72
N LEU A 58 11.73 12.19 -6.80
CA LEU A 58 12.88 13.02 -7.14
C LEU A 58 12.64 14.51 -6.90
N THR A 59 11.61 14.85 -6.11
CA THR A 59 11.15 16.24 -5.93
C THR A 59 11.64 16.89 -4.63
N SER A 60 12.30 16.13 -3.76
CA SER A 60 12.85 16.63 -2.50
C SER A 60 14.13 15.91 -2.11
N ALA A 61 15.01 16.61 -1.39
CA ALA A 61 16.14 16.01 -0.69
C ALA A 61 15.73 15.34 0.64
N THR A 62 14.49 15.52 1.10
CA THR A 62 13.97 14.85 2.31
C THR A 62 14.16 13.33 2.19
N TYR A 63 14.68 12.72 3.25
CA TYR A 63 15.02 11.29 3.33
C TYR A 63 16.07 10.81 2.31
N ASN A 64 16.87 11.72 1.73
CA ASN A 64 18.02 11.40 0.87
C ASN A 64 17.68 10.52 -0.36
N GLY A 65 16.41 10.52 -0.81
CA GLY A 65 15.95 9.63 -1.88
C GLY A 65 15.95 8.14 -1.50
N HIS A 66 16.04 7.82 -0.20
CA HIS A 66 16.00 6.44 0.29
C HIS A 66 14.61 5.81 0.07
N VAL A 67 14.61 4.48 -0.09
CA VAL A 67 13.39 3.69 -0.30
C VAL A 67 12.93 3.09 1.03
N PHE A 68 11.68 3.39 1.38
CA PHE A 68 10.98 2.93 2.59
C PHE A 68 9.88 1.92 2.22
N TRP A 69 9.16 1.41 3.21
CA TRP A 69 7.94 0.61 3.00
C TRP A 69 6.89 1.31 2.14
N ASP A 70 7.00 2.64 1.96
CA ASP A 70 6.16 3.45 1.10
C ASP A 70 6.05 2.94 -0.32
N ALA A 71 7.18 2.48 -0.87
CA ALA A 71 7.20 1.90 -2.20
C ALA A 71 6.28 0.68 -2.30
N ASP A 72 6.36 -0.22 -1.31
CA ASP A 72 5.69 -1.51 -1.33
C ASP A 72 4.20 -1.41 -0.95
N VAL A 73 3.86 -0.55 0.01
CA VAL A 73 2.51 -0.45 0.58
C VAL A 73 1.66 0.62 -0.13
N TRP A 74 2.25 1.75 -0.51
CA TRP A 74 1.48 2.90 -0.98
C TRP A 74 1.60 3.14 -2.48
N ILE A 75 2.79 2.94 -3.06
CA ILE A 75 3.05 3.26 -4.46
C ILE A 75 2.78 2.05 -5.36
N PHE A 76 3.30 0.87 -5.01
CA PHE A 76 3.15 -0.34 -5.80
C PHE A 76 1.67 -0.68 -6.07
N PRO A 77 0.78 -0.79 -5.07
CA PRO A 77 -0.61 -1.16 -5.33
C PRO A 77 -1.38 -0.10 -6.14
N ALA A 78 -1.01 1.18 -6.01
CA ALA A 78 -1.62 2.26 -6.77
C ALA A 78 -1.34 2.16 -8.28
N LEU A 79 -0.24 1.51 -8.68
CA LEU A 79 0.18 1.39 -10.07
C LEU A 79 0.05 -0.02 -10.63
N ALA A 80 0.04 -1.08 -9.81
CA ALA A 80 0.21 -2.45 -10.28
C ALA A 80 -0.77 -2.88 -11.37
N LEU A 81 -2.01 -2.35 -11.34
CA LEU A 81 -3.02 -2.59 -12.37
C LEU A 81 -2.98 -1.56 -13.51
N LEU A 82 -2.52 -0.33 -13.27
CA LEU A 82 -2.60 0.78 -14.23
C LEU A 82 -1.34 0.91 -15.10
N ASP A 83 -0.17 0.71 -14.49
CA ASP A 83 1.16 0.87 -15.07
C ASP A 83 2.09 -0.24 -14.52
N PRO A 84 1.87 -1.51 -14.92
CA PRO A 84 2.64 -2.64 -14.42
C PRO A 84 4.15 -2.55 -14.71
N ASP A 85 4.54 -1.85 -15.78
CA ASP A 85 5.94 -1.56 -16.14
C ASP A 85 6.63 -0.69 -15.07
N LEU A 86 5.96 0.37 -14.61
CA LEU A 86 6.41 1.20 -13.51
C LEU A 86 6.36 0.45 -12.18
N ALA A 87 5.22 -0.18 -11.89
CA ALA A 87 5.02 -0.88 -10.63
C ALA A 87 6.05 -2.00 -10.43
N GLY A 88 6.39 -2.74 -11.50
CA GLY A 88 7.39 -3.81 -11.49
C GLY A 88 8.80 -3.39 -11.08
N SER A 89 9.13 -2.10 -11.18
CA SER A 89 10.43 -1.57 -10.74
C SER A 89 10.64 -1.73 -9.23
N ILE A 90 9.56 -1.76 -8.44
CA ILE A 90 9.57 -1.88 -6.98
C ILE A 90 9.95 -3.30 -6.52
N PRO A 91 9.22 -4.37 -6.90
CA PRO A 91 9.61 -5.73 -6.56
C PRO A 91 10.97 -6.08 -7.15
N GLU A 92 11.31 -5.63 -8.36
CA GLU A 92 12.62 -5.85 -8.96
C GLU A 92 13.75 -5.25 -8.09
N TYR A 93 13.60 -4.00 -7.65
CA TYR A 93 14.53 -3.35 -6.72
C TYR A 93 14.70 -4.16 -5.43
N ARG A 94 13.60 -4.58 -4.79
CA ARG A 94 13.65 -5.35 -3.53
C ARG A 94 14.36 -6.69 -3.70
N LEU A 95 14.05 -7.43 -4.78
CA LEU A 95 14.71 -8.70 -5.08
C LEU A 95 16.21 -8.51 -5.36
N ARG A 96 16.59 -7.47 -6.09
CA ARG A 96 17.99 -7.13 -6.37
C ARG A 96 18.75 -6.79 -5.09
N MET A 97 18.19 -5.93 -4.24
CA MET A 97 18.79 -5.56 -2.94
C MET A 97 18.94 -6.76 -2.02
N PHE A 98 17.94 -7.64 -1.98
CA PHE A 98 18.01 -8.87 -1.20
C PHE A 98 19.13 -9.81 -1.70
N ARG A 99 19.27 -10.01 -3.01
CA ARG A 99 20.38 -10.79 -3.58
C ARG A 99 21.75 -10.20 -3.23
N GLN A 100 21.88 -8.87 -3.28
CA GLN A 100 23.10 -8.18 -2.86
C GLN A 100 23.40 -8.41 -1.37
N ARG A 101 22.39 -8.38 -0.50
CA ARG A 101 22.53 -8.70 0.93
C ARG A 101 22.96 -10.15 1.17
N LEU A 102 22.42 -11.11 0.40
CA LEU A 102 22.84 -12.51 0.46
C LEU A 102 24.31 -12.66 0.06
N GLN A 103 24.73 -12.03 -1.04
CA GLN A 103 26.15 -12.02 -1.47
C GLN A 103 27.07 -11.37 -0.43
N ALA A 104 26.57 -10.38 0.30
CA ALA A 104 27.27 -9.73 1.40
C ALA A 104 27.22 -10.52 2.73
N GLY A 105 26.70 -11.74 2.74
CA GLY A 105 26.74 -12.64 3.90
C GLY A 105 25.56 -12.54 4.87
N LEU A 106 24.39 -12.04 4.44
CA LEU A 106 23.16 -12.08 5.25
C LEU A 106 22.91 -13.51 5.77
N ARG A 107 22.81 -13.68 7.09
CA ARG A 107 22.63 -15.00 7.74
C ARG A 107 21.16 -15.31 8.05
N PRO A 108 20.77 -16.60 8.17
CA PRO A 108 19.43 -16.98 8.59
C PRO A 108 19.02 -16.30 9.90
N GLY A 109 17.79 -15.79 9.95
CA GLY A 109 17.27 -15.05 11.09
C GLY A 109 17.75 -13.60 11.24
N GLU A 110 18.62 -13.10 10.34
CA GLU A 110 18.93 -11.66 10.28
C GLU A 110 17.90 -10.90 9.45
N GLN A 111 17.73 -9.61 9.75
CA GLN A 111 16.77 -8.75 9.07
C GLN A 111 17.12 -8.60 7.58
N PRO A 112 16.23 -9.01 6.65
CA PRO A 112 16.55 -9.03 5.22
C PRO A 112 16.49 -7.64 4.57
N PHE A 113 15.72 -6.71 5.12
CA PHE A 113 15.51 -5.37 4.56
C PHE A 113 15.74 -4.28 5.61
N PRO A 114 16.42 -3.19 5.24
CA PRO A 114 16.54 -2.02 6.11
C PRO A 114 15.25 -1.22 6.13
N TRP A 115 15.02 -0.44 7.19
CA TRP A 115 14.00 0.60 7.24
C TRP A 115 14.25 1.65 6.17
N GLU A 116 15.48 2.18 6.13
CA GLU A 116 15.95 3.08 5.08
C GLU A 116 16.85 2.36 4.09
N SER A 117 16.36 2.13 2.88
CA SER A 117 17.14 1.46 1.84
C SER A 117 17.83 2.47 0.94
N SER A 118 19.16 2.54 1.05
CA SER A 118 20.04 3.28 0.14
C SER A 118 20.54 2.41 -1.03
N VAL A 119 21.41 2.95 -1.89
CA VAL A 119 22.04 2.23 -3.01
C VAL A 119 22.79 0.95 -2.61
N THR A 120 23.18 0.82 -1.34
CA THR A 120 23.90 -0.36 -0.82
C THR A 120 22.97 -1.47 -0.34
N GLY A 121 21.68 -1.18 -0.17
CA GLY A 121 20.70 -2.08 0.46
C GLY A 121 20.95 -2.35 1.94
N ARG A 122 21.93 -1.70 2.58
CA ARG A 122 22.20 -1.77 4.02
C ARG A 122 21.40 -0.73 4.77
N GLU A 123 21.20 -0.99 6.06
CA GLU A 123 20.53 -0.04 6.96
C GLU A 123 21.33 1.24 7.08
N THR A 124 20.63 2.37 6.95
CA THR A 124 21.18 3.71 7.11
C THR A 124 20.43 4.51 8.17
N VAL A 125 19.31 4.01 8.71
CA VAL A 125 18.53 4.75 9.70
C VAL A 125 19.27 4.87 11.04
N PRO A 126 19.36 6.08 11.62
CA PRO A 126 19.85 6.26 12.97
C PRO A 126 18.76 5.96 14.02
N GLY A 127 19.20 5.55 15.21
CA GLY A 127 18.36 5.61 16.41
C GLY A 127 17.18 4.61 16.44
N PRO A 128 16.04 4.99 17.04
CA PRO A 128 15.00 4.04 17.43
C PRO A 128 14.20 3.46 16.25
N SER A 129 14.23 4.08 15.07
CA SER A 129 13.55 3.57 13.86
C SER A 129 14.12 2.23 13.36
N GLN A 130 15.28 1.79 13.85
CA GLN A 130 15.75 0.40 13.64
C GLN A 130 14.79 -0.65 14.23
N LYS A 131 13.87 -0.24 15.11
CA LYS A 131 12.84 -1.10 15.70
C LYS A 131 11.58 -1.21 14.84
N GLU A 132 11.48 -0.49 13.72
CA GLU A 132 10.37 -0.56 12.75
C GLU A 132 10.50 -1.81 11.87
N VAL A 133 10.48 -2.98 12.50
CA VAL A 133 10.72 -4.27 11.85
C VAL A 133 9.57 -4.72 10.94
N HIS A 134 8.43 -4.01 10.95
CA HIS A 134 7.31 -4.28 10.05
C HIS A 134 7.68 -4.12 8.58
N ILE A 135 8.71 -3.32 8.23
CA ILE A 135 9.27 -3.23 6.87
C ILE A 135 9.49 -4.61 6.24
N VAL A 136 9.97 -5.59 7.03
CA VAL A 136 10.24 -6.95 6.56
C VAL A 136 8.97 -7.60 6.03
N GLY A 137 7.88 -7.52 6.79
CA GLY A 137 6.60 -8.08 6.40
C GLY A 137 5.93 -7.26 5.30
N SER A 138 6.00 -5.93 5.35
CA SER A 138 5.43 -5.04 4.33
C SER A 138 6.04 -5.26 2.95
N VAL A 139 7.36 -5.43 2.86
CA VAL A 139 8.04 -5.80 1.60
C VAL A 139 7.58 -7.18 1.12
N CYS A 140 7.46 -8.16 2.02
CA CYS A 140 6.97 -9.49 1.64
C CYS A 140 5.55 -9.46 1.12
N LEU A 141 4.67 -8.63 1.71
CA LEU A 141 3.29 -8.42 1.24
C LEU A 141 3.26 -7.81 -0.18
N GLY A 142 4.08 -6.78 -0.42
CA GLY A 142 4.20 -6.17 -1.74
C GLY A 142 4.72 -7.17 -2.80
N LEU A 143 5.76 -7.94 -2.47
CA LEU A 143 6.29 -9.01 -3.33
C LEU A 143 5.27 -10.13 -3.59
N ASP A 144 4.45 -10.46 -2.60
CA ASP A 144 3.42 -11.46 -2.68
C ASP A 144 2.23 -11.03 -3.56
N TRP A 145 1.90 -9.73 -3.58
CA TRP A 145 0.98 -9.15 -4.56
C TRP A 145 1.61 -9.07 -5.95
N ALA A 146 2.90 -8.72 -6.04
CA ALA A 146 3.65 -8.72 -7.29
C ALA A 146 3.71 -10.12 -7.92
N GLU A 147 3.96 -11.18 -7.14
CA GLU A 147 3.89 -12.56 -7.61
C GLU A 147 2.51 -12.88 -8.18
N ALA A 148 1.44 -12.57 -7.44
CA ALA A 148 0.07 -12.86 -7.86
C ALA A 148 -0.31 -12.15 -9.19
N LEU A 149 0.20 -10.95 -9.40
CA LEU A 149 -0.03 -10.16 -10.62
C LEU A 149 0.93 -10.51 -11.77
N GLY A 150 1.88 -11.44 -11.55
CA GLY A 150 2.88 -11.85 -12.55
C GLY A 150 4.03 -10.86 -12.72
N LEU A 151 4.26 -9.98 -11.74
CA LEU A 151 5.32 -8.96 -11.73
C LEU A 151 6.57 -9.40 -10.96
N ALA A 152 6.52 -10.54 -10.26
CA ALA A 152 7.67 -11.14 -9.59
C ALA A 152 7.64 -12.66 -9.74
N ARG A 153 8.81 -13.28 -9.87
CA ARG A 153 8.93 -14.73 -9.98
C ARG A 153 8.72 -15.38 -8.60
N GLY A 154 7.79 -16.34 -8.52
CA GLY A 154 7.41 -16.96 -7.25
C GLY A 154 8.55 -17.62 -6.48
N SER A 155 9.55 -18.21 -7.16
CA SER A 155 10.72 -18.79 -6.46
C SER A 155 11.59 -17.74 -5.78
N ASP A 156 11.71 -16.54 -6.36
CA ASP A 156 12.46 -15.45 -5.74
C ASP A 156 11.71 -14.90 -4.53
N VAL A 157 10.38 -14.73 -4.66
CA VAL A 157 9.51 -14.28 -3.57
C VAL A 157 9.49 -15.29 -2.42
N ALA A 158 9.43 -16.58 -2.72
CA ALA A 158 9.45 -17.65 -1.72
C ALA A 158 10.73 -17.62 -0.87
N GLU A 159 11.90 -17.39 -1.48
CA GLU A 159 13.16 -17.30 -0.75
C GLU A 159 13.21 -16.07 0.17
N VAL A 160 12.75 -14.91 -0.30
CA VAL A 160 12.65 -13.70 0.54
C VAL A 160 11.74 -13.95 1.74
N CYS A 161 10.52 -14.45 1.49
CA CYS A 161 9.53 -14.70 2.53
C CYS A 161 10.00 -15.77 3.53
N ARG A 162 10.78 -16.77 3.10
CA ARG A 162 11.41 -17.74 3.98
C ARG A 162 12.41 -17.06 4.94
N ARG A 163 13.29 -16.20 4.43
CA ARG A 163 14.27 -15.46 5.26
C ARG A 163 13.58 -14.48 6.23
N ALA A 164 12.50 -13.84 5.78
CA ALA A 164 11.66 -13.00 6.63
C ALA A 164 10.99 -13.80 7.76
N SER A 165 10.46 -14.98 7.44
CA SER A 165 9.87 -15.90 8.43
C SER A 165 10.90 -16.36 9.48
N GLU A 166 12.13 -16.69 9.04
CA GLU A 166 13.24 -17.01 9.95
C GLU A 166 13.62 -15.85 10.86
N PHE A 167 13.64 -14.63 10.33
CA PHE A 167 13.87 -13.41 11.10
C PHE A 167 12.81 -13.24 12.19
N PHE A 168 11.52 -13.29 11.85
CA PHE A 168 10.46 -13.14 12.83
C PHE A 168 10.45 -14.27 13.87
N ARG A 169 10.71 -15.51 13.44
CA ARG A 169 10.84 -16.64 14.37
C ARG A 169 11.98 -16.44 15.37
N ARG A 170 13.13 -15.91 14.92
CA ARG A 170 14.27 -15.60 15.79
C ARG A 170 14.00 -14.40 16.70
N ARG A 171 13.28 -13.39 16.19
CA ARG A 171 12.95 -12.15 16.92
C ARG A 171 11.84 -12.33 17.95
N SER A 172 10.99 -13.33 17.75
CA SER A 172 9.88 -13.67 18.64
C SER A 172 10.34 -14.43 19.88
N ILE A 173 9.64 -14.21 20.98
CA ILE A 173 9.75 -15.02 22.19
C ILE A 173 8.43 -15.70 22.49
N ARG A 174 8.46 -16.80 23.24
CA ARG A 174 7.23 -17.43 23.73
C ARG A 174 6.66 -16.59 24.87
N GLY A 175 5.45 -16.09 24.68
CA GLY A 175 4.77 -15.18 25.60
C GLY A 175 3.51 -15.79 26.20
N ARG A 176 2.52 -14.92 26.45
CA ARG A 176 1.27 -15.31 27.11
C ARG A 176 0.45 -16.28 26.26
N GLU A 177 -0.32 -17.14 26.95
CA GLU A 177 -1.22 -18.11 26.32
C GLU A 177 -0.51 -19.07 25.35
N GLY A 178 0.82 -19.23 25.50
CA GLY A 178 1.63 -20.05 24.61
C GLY A 178 1.87 -19.44 23.21
N LEU A 179 1.38 -18.22 22.96
CA LEU A 179 1.56 -17.47 21.73
C LEU A 179 2.95 -16.82 21.65
N LEU A 180 3.36 -16.44 20.45
CA LEU A 180 4.56 -15.67 20.20
C LEU A 180 4.33 -14.17 20.44
N GLU A 181 5.35 -13.51 20.96
CA GLU A 181 5.37 -12.07 21.20
C GLU A 181 6.56 -11.43 20.49
N LEU A 182 6.34 -10.25 19.90
CA LEU A 182 7.39 -9.35 19.45
C LEU A 182 7.43 -8.16 20.42
N ARG A 183 8.47 -8.13 21.24
CA ARG A 183 8.68 -7.07 22.23
C ARG A 183 9.61 -5.99 21.71
N ASP A 184 9.50 -4.79 22.25
CA ASP A 184 10.38 -3.65 21.92
C ASP A 184 10.46 -3.39 20.40
N VAL A 185 9.28 -3.27 19.77
CA VAL A 185 9.11 -2.93 18.35
C VAL A 185 8.50 -1.53 18.23
N MET A 186 8.89 -0.80 17.20
CA MET A 186 8.24 0.45 16.86
C MET A 186 7.04 0.18 15.96
N SER A 187 5.89 0.74 16.33
CA SER A 187 4.64 0.64 15.57
C SER A 187 4.71 1.52 14.32
N PRO A 188 3.90 1.28 13.28
CA PRO A 188 3.64 2.29 12.26
C PRO A 188 3.20 3.63 12.88
N ASP A 189 2.62 3.66 14.09
CA ASP A 189 2.62 4.88 14.89
C ASP A 189 4.01 5.13 15.50
N GLU A 190 4.88 5.83 14.75
CA GLU A 190 6.30 6.01 15.08
C GLU A 190 6.56 6.81 16.38
N HIS A 191 5.53 7.30 17.07
CA HIS A 191 5.67 7.86 18.42
C HIS A 191 5.71 6.78 19.50
N HIS A 192 5.52 5.52 19.16
CA HIS A 192 5.44 4.41 20.11
C HIS A 192 6.43 3.29 19.79
N VAL A 193 7.26 2.98 20.78
CA VAL A 193 8.00 1.72 20.88
C VAL A 193 7.41 0.93 22.04
N GLY A 194 7.01 -0.30 21.78
CA GLY A 194 6.39 -1.16 22.78
C GLY A 194 6.26 -2.60 22.31
N ASP A 195 5.38 -3.32 22.97
CA ASP A 195 5.22 -4.76 22.77
C ASP A 195 3.98 -5.06 21.92
N ASN A 196 4.10 -6.09 21.09
CA ASN A 196 3.01 -6.71 20.35
C ASN A 196 2.21 -5.72 19.49
N ASP A 197 2.91 -4.90 18.70
CA ASP A 197 2.28 -4.13 17.63
C ASP A 197 1.47 -5.06 16.70
N LEU A 198 0.18 -4.76 16.53
CA LEU A 198 -0.79 -5.59 15.82
C LEU A 198 -0.35 -5.84 14.37
N TYR A 199 0.02 -4.78 13.65
CA TYR A 199 0.38 -4.87 12.24
C TYR A 199 1.62 -5.76 12.05
N THR A 200 2.64 -5.55 12.88
CA THR A 200 3.88 -6.33 12.89
C THR A 200 3.63 -7.80 13.24
N ASN A 201 2.84 -8.06 14.30
CA ASN A 201 2.51 -9.41 14.73
C ASN A 201 1.71 -10.18 13.67
N LEU A 202 0.75 -9.53 13.00
CA LEU A 202 -0.03 -10.16 11.93
C LEU A 202 0.81 -10.45 10.69
N LEU A 203 1.72 -9.56 10.31
CA LEU A 203 2.70 -9.81 9.23
C LEU A 203 3.61 -11.00 9.56
N ALA A 204 4.11 -11.08 10.80
CA ALA A 204 4.92 -12.19 11.26
C ALA A 204 4.13 -13.52 11.24
N GLU A 205 2.89 -13.50 11.74
CA GLU A 205 1.98 -14.65 11.72
C GLU A 205 1.72 -15.13 10.30
N TRP A 206 1.39 -14.23 9.39
CA TRP A 206 1.16 -14.51 7.98
C TRP A 206 2.36 -15.21 7.34
N LEU A 207 3.58 -14.71 7.58
CA LEU A 207 4.82 -15.33 7.09
C LEU A 207 5.07 -16.71 7.70
N LEU A 208 4.86 -16.88 9.02
CA LEU A 208 5.03 -18.17 9.71
C LEU A 208 3.96 -19.19 9.33
N ASN A 209 2.80 -18.73 8.84
CA ASN A 209 1.75 -19.56 8.29
C ASN A 209 1.90 -19.83 6.78
N GLY A 210 3.02 -19.44 6.17
CA GLY A 210 3.27 -19.72 4.76
C GLY A 210 2.52 -18.78 3.82
N ARG A 211 2.38 -17.50 4.22
CA ARG A 211 1.69 -16.43 3.48
C ARG A 211 0.17 -16.62 3.41
N THR A 212 -0.43 -17.07 4.50
CA THR A 212 -1.90 -17.15 4.65
C THR A 212 -2.36 -16.82 6.06
N PHE A 213 -3.53 -16.21 6.17
CA PHE A 213 -4.24 -15.97 7.43
C PHE A 213 -5.21 -17.10 7.81
N SER A 214 -5.38 -18.11 6.97
CA SER A 214 -6.19 -19.31 7.28
C SER A 214 -5.47 -20.29 8.22
N GLY A 215 -4.19 -20.04 8.53
CA GLY A 215 -3.42 -20.82 9.48
C GLY A 215 -3.80 -20.57 10.94
N PRO A 216 -3.17 -21.28 11.90
CA PRO A 216 -3.42 -21.06 13.31
C PRO A 216 -2.98 -19.66 13.77
N LYS A 217 -3.66 -19.14 14.79
CA LYS A 217 -3.17 -18.00 15.57
C LYS A 217 -1.84 -18.39 16.24
N ARG A 218 -0.78 -17.66 15.92
CA ARG A 218 0.58 -17.86 16.42
C ARG A 218 1.05 -16.71 17.28
N PHE A 219 0.64 -15.48 16.98
CA PHE A 219 1.10 -14.30 17.70
C PHE A 219 0.00 -13.72 18.59
N VAL A 220 0.45 -13.03 19.63
CA VAL A 220 -0.41 -12.16 20.41
C VAL A 220 -1.08 -11.13 19.51
N ARG A 221 -2.37 -10.88 19.75
CA ARG A 221 -3.12 -9.80 19.12
C ARG A 221 -3.59 -8.86 20.23
N PRO A 222 -3.07 -7.63 20.32
CA PRO A 222 -3.47 -6.69 21.37
C PRO A 222 -4.95 -6.34 21.24
N MET A 223 -5.64 -6.23 22.38
CA MET A 223 -7.07 -5.93 22.46
C MET A 223 -7.29 -4.74 23.40
N ALA A 224 -8.22 -3.85 23.05
CA ALA A 224 -8.70 -2.77 23.90
C ALA A 224 -10.20 -2.58 23.64
N ASN A 225 -10.98 -2.41 24.71
CA ASN A 225 -12.43 -2.14 24.64
C ASN A 225 -13.21 -3.10 23.70
N GLY A 226 -12.82 -4.37 23.66
CA GLY A 226 -13.52 -5.41 22.87
C GLY A 226 -13.12 -5.49 21.39
N HIS A 227 -12.19 -4.65 20.90
CA HIS A 227 -11.66 -4.70 19.54
C HIS A 227 -10.12 -4.76 19.54
N PHE A 228 -9.51 -5.00 18.38
CA PHE A 228 -8.05 -4.96 18.25
C PHE A 228 -7.50 -3.56 18.56
N ALA A 229 -6.44 -3.54 19.34
CA ALA A 229 -5.68 -2.33 19.66
C ALA A 229 -4.42 -2.22 18.79
N THR A 230 -3.70 -1.10 18.83
CA THR A 230 -2.47 -0.95 18.04
C THR A 230 -1.33 -1.78 18.61
N TYR A 231 -1.17 -1.78 19.92
CA TYR A 231 -0.10 -2.46 20.66
C TYR A 231 -0.58 -2.77 22.09
N ASP A 232 0.20 -3.53 22.87
CA ASP A 232 -0.16 -3.84 24.25
C ASP A 232 -0.27 -2.57 25.11
N GLY A 233 -1.38 -2.43 25.83
CA GLY A 233 -1.62 -1.26 26.70
C GLY A 233 -1.97 0.03 25.95
N ASP A 234 -2.32 -0.04 24.66
CA ASP A 234 -2.77 1.09 23.87
C ASP A 234 -3.96 1.82 24.54
N ARG A 235 -3.74 3.10 24.85
CA ARG A 235 -4.72 3.97 25.53
C ARG A 235 -5.68 4.65 24.55
N LEU A 236 -5.57 4.38 23.25
CA LEU A 236 -6.36 4.98 22.19
C LEU A 236 -6.28 6.51 22.14
N ARG A 237 -5.08 7.07 22.34
CA ARG A 237 -4.83 8.52 22.39
C ARG A 237 -3.81 8.94 21.33
N GLY A 238 -4.30 9.63 20.29
CA GLY A 238 -3.49 10.43 19.37
C GLY A 238 -2.38 9.66 18.64
N TYR A 239 -2.61 9.32 17.37
CA TYR A 239 -1.63 8.60 16.55
C TYR A 239 -0.90 9.54 15.59
N LYS A 240 0.37 9.28 15.30
CA LYS A 240 1.08 9.92 14.18
C LYS A 240 0.39 9.58 12.86
N GLN A 241 0.15 8.29 12.64
CA GLN A 241 -0.45 7.75 11.42
C GLN A 241 -1.22 6.46 11.69
N THR A 242 -1.98 5.99 10.70
CA THR A 242 -2.76 4.76 10.80
C THR A 242 -1.87 3.54 11.03
N ALA A 243 -2.15 2.79 12.10
CA ALA A 243 -1.41 1.58 12.46
C ALA A 243 -2.33 0.35 12.59
N ALA A 244 -3.22 0.29 13.58
CA ALA A 244 -4.11 -0.86 13.78
C ALA A 244 -5.01 -1.17 12.57
N LEU A 245 -5.52 -0.13 11.87
CA LEU A 245 -6.36 -0.32 10.68
C LEU A 245 -5.59 -0.92 9.49
N LEU A 246 -4.25 -0.95 9.52
CA LEU A 246 -3.46 -1.66 8.52
C LEU A 246 -3.71 -3.17 8.53
N ALA A 247 -4.23 -3.70 9.64
CA ALA A 247 -4.74 -5.07 9.74
C ALA A 247 -5.94 -5.34 8.82
N ILE A 248 -6.76 -4.32 8.55
CA ILE A 248 -7.88 -4.40 7.61
C ILE A 248 -7.36 -4.19 6.20
N TYR A 249 -6.62 -3.11 5.97
CA TYR A 249 -5.98 -2.85 4.68
C TYR A 249 -4.60 -2.21 4.87
N PRO A 250 -3.52 -2.81 4.35
CA PRO A 250 -3.51 -3.78 3.24
C PRO A 250 -3.60 -5.26 3.63
N LEU A 251 -3.53 -5.62 4.92
CA LEU A 251 -3.39 -7.04 5.30
C LEU A 251 -4.60 -7.89 4.97
N GLN A 252 -5.81 -7.32 4.88
CA GLN A 252 -7.03 -8.09 4.64
C GLN A 252 -7.24 -9.19 5.71
N HIS A 253 -6.81 -8.96 6.96
CA HIS A 253 -6.88 -9.97 8.01
C HIS A 253 -8.34 -10.29 8.35
N PRO A 254 -8.81 -11.56 8.26
CA PRO A 254 -10.21 -11.90 8.38
C PRO A 254 -10.88 -11.40 9.66
N GLU A 255 -10.23 -11.58 10.82
CA GLU A 255 -10.82 -11.12 12.09
C GLU A 255 -10.78 -9.59 12.23
N ALA A 256 -9.86 -8.89 11.57
CA ALA A 256 -9.81 -7.44 11.60
C ALA A 256 -10.93 -6.86 10.72
N GLU A 257 -11.13 -7.45 9.54
CA GLU A 257 -12.25 -7.14 8.63
C GLU A 257 -13.61 -7.39 9.30
N ALA A 258 -13.76 -8.48 10.06
CA ALA A 258 -14.99 -8.80 10.77
C ALA A 258 -15.38 -7.75 11.83
N GLN A 259 -14.41 -7.04 12.39
CA GLN A 259 -14.63 -5.99 13.40
C GLN A 259 -14.33 -4.57 12.89
N ALA A 260 -14.22 -4.40 11.56
CA ALA A 260 -13.77 -3.15 10.97
C ALA A 260 -14.62 -1.93 11.36
N ALA A 261 -15.94 -2.09 11.51
CA ALA A 261 -16.82 -1.02 11.95
C ALA A 261 -16.47 -0.52 13.37
N GLN A 262 -16.15 -1.44 14.29
CA GLN A 262 -15.74 -1.11 15.65
C GLN A 262 -14.35 -0.46 15.66
N MET A 263 -13.41 -1.01 14.89
CA MET A 263 -12.07 -0.43 14.77
C MET A 263 -12.13 0.97 14.15
N ILE A 264 -12.88 1.18 13.07
CA ILE A 264 -13.05 2.50 12.47
C ILE A 264 -13.65 3.47 13.48
N ALA A 265 -14.73 3.11 14.18
CA ALA A 265 -15.29 3.97 15.23
C ALA A 265 -14.27 4.32 16.33
N ALA A 266 -13.38 3.38 16.66
CA ALA A 266 -12.35 3.58 17.67
C ALA A 266 -11.15 4.42 17.19
N PHE A 267 -10.75 4.34 15.92
CA PHE A 267 -9.52 4.96 15.41
C PHE A 267 -9.76 6.23 14.57
N LEU A 268 -10.95 6.38 13.97
CA LEU A 268 -11.28 7.48 13.08
C LEU A 268 -11.06 8.84 13.74
N GLY A 269 -10.34 9.73 13.06
CA GLY A 269 -10.08 11.09 13.53
C GLY A 269 -9.09 11.18 14.70
N LYS A 270 -8.50 10.06 15.16
CA LYS A 270 -7.45 10.06 16.18
C LYS A 270 -6.05 10.28 15.63
N THR A 271 -5.86 10.22 14.32
CA THR A 271 -4.59 10.60 13.69
C THR A 271 -4.38 12.11 13.78
N ALA A 272 -3.15 12.54 14.08
CA ALA A 272 -2.82 13.95 14.23
C ALA A 272 -3.27 14.77 13.01
N GLY A 273 -3.89 15.93 13.24
CA GLY A 273 -4.40 16.79 12.15
C GLY A 273 -3.32 17.29 11.20
N ASN A 274 -2.04 17.28 11.63
CA ASN A 274 -0.85 17.60 10.86
C ASN A 274 0.00 16.36 10.49
N GLY A 275 -0.54 15.15 10.70
CA GLY A 275 0.10 13.89 10.35
C GLY A 275 0.25 13.72 8.84
N PRO A 276 1.09 12.76 8.42
CA PRO A 276 1.36 12.52 7.00
C PRO A 276 0.07 12.14 6.27
N ALA A 277 0.02 12.53 4.99
CA ALA A 277 -1.16 12.42 4.14
C ALA A 277 -1.49 10.99 3.67
N MET A 278 -1.43 10.00 4.56
CA MET A 278 -1.73 8.59 4.27
C MET A 278 -2.95 8.09 5.05
N SER A 279 -3.10 8.52 6.30
CA SER A 279 -4.05 7.94 7.25
C SER A 279 -5.50 8.05 6.80
N LEU A 280 -5.91 9.25 6.37
CA LEU A 280 -7.29 9.50 5.91
C LEU A 280 -7.65 8.66 4.68
N SER A 281 -6.66 8.30 3.86
CA SER A 281 -6.91 7.50 2.64
C SER A 281 -7.24 6.03 2.98
N VAL A 282 -6.62 5.47 4.03
CA VAL A 282 -6.94 4.12 4.54
C VAL A 282 -8.28 4.12 5.24
N GLU A 283 -8.55 5.11 6.08
CA GLU A 283 -9.85 5.23 6.74
C GLU A 283 -10.98 5.34 5.71
N ALA A 284 -10.80 6.17 4.66
CA ALA A 284 -11.76 6.30 3.57
C ALA A 284 -11.95 5.00 2.79
N LEU A 285 -10.84 4.28 2.52
CA LEU A 285 -10.86 2.99 1.83
C LEU A 285 -11.68 1.97 2.63
N ILE A 286 -11.45 1.88 3.94
CA ILE A 286 -12.15 0.94 4.81
C ILE A 286 -13.63 1.29 4.89
N LEU A 287 -14.00 2.57 5.04
CA LEU A 287 -15.40 3.01 5.00
C LEU A 287 -16.10 2.56 3.70
N ALA A 288 -15.45 2.71 2.54
CA ALA A 288 -16.02 2.30 1.26
C ALA A 288 -16.28 0.78 1.23
N ARG A 289 -15.31 -0.02 1.68
CA ARG A 289 -15.44 -1.49 1.73
C ARG A 289 -16.57 -1.95 2.64
N HIS A 290 -16.75 -1.28 3.77
CA HIS A 290 -17.77 -1.60 4.76
C HIS A 290 -19.12 -0.90 4.51
N GLN A 291 -19.38 -0.55 3.24
CA GLN A 291 -20.68 -0.07 2.74
C GLN A 291 -21.11 1.30 3.27
N ASP A 292 -20.15 2.17 3.63
CA ASP A 292 -20.37 3.61 3.82
C ASP A 292 -19.65 4.42 2.72
N PRO A 293 -20.17 4.40 1.47
CA PRO A 293 -19.53 5.09 0.36
C PRO A 293 -19.57 6.63 0.49
N GLU A 294 -20.55 7.19 1.21
CA GLU A 294 -20.67 8.65 1.37
C GLU A 294 -19.66 9.16 2.40
N GLY A 295 -19.56 8.53 3.58
CA GLY A 295 -18.54 8.86 4.57
C GLY A 295 -17.13 8.65 4.01
N ALA A 296 -16.94 7.57 3.24
CA ALA A 296 -15.71 7.33 2.49
C ALA A 296 -15.37 8.46 1.52
N TYR A 297 -16.35 8.96 0.76
CA TYR A 297 -16.14 10.03 -0.22
C TYR A 297 -15.78 11.36 0.44
N GLU A 298 -16.44 11.73 1.53
CA GLU A 298 -16.07 12.91 2.30
C GLU A 298 -14.64 12.82 2.83
N LEU A 299 -14.27 11.66 3.38
CA LEU A 299 -12.95 11.45 3.96
C LEU A 299 -11.86 11.37 2.88
N TRP A 300 -12.16 10.72 1.75
CA TRP A 300 -11.30 10.69 0.58
C TRP A 300 -11.02 12.10 0.05
N ARG A 301 -12.05 12.96 -0.09
CA ARG A 301 -11.83 14.35 -0.49
C ARG A 301 -10.97 15.12 0.52
N LYS A 302 -11.16 14.90 1.83
CA LYS A 302 -10.29 15.49 2.87
C LYS A 302 -8.85 14.97 2.79
N SER A 303 -8.65 13.72 2.33
CA SER A 303 -7.34 13.07 2.24
C SER A 303 -6.41 13.69 1.19
N TRP A 304 -6.94 14.38 0.17
CA TRP A 304 -6.12 15.06 -0.84
C TRP A 304 -6.33 16.58 -0.86
N SER A 305 -7.55 17.11 -0.70
CA SER A 305 -7.84 18.54 -0.98
C SER A 305 -7.10 19.54 -0.10
N ARG A 306 -6.76 19.17 1.15
CA ARG A 306 -5.97 20.02 2.05
C ARG A 306 -4.46 19.90 1.86
N TYR A 307 -4.03 18.88 1.10
CA TYR A 307 -2.65 18.54 0.83
C TYR A 307 -2.21 18.94 -0.58
N THR A 308 -3.17 19.11 -1.49
CA THR A 308 -2.90 19.58 -2.85
C THR A 308 -2.91 21.11 -2.93
N THR A 309 -2.01 21.64 -3.74
CA THR A 309 -1.78 23.08 -3.89
C THR A 309 -1.51 23.45 -5.35
N GLY A 310 -1.78 24.71 -5.70
CA GLY A 310 -1.56 25.25 -7.04
C GLY A 310 -2.42 24.63 -8.15
N ALA A 311 -2.22 25.13 -9.38
CA ALA A 311 -2.98 24.69 -10.54
C ALA A 311 -2.67 23.25 -10.98
N LEU A 312 -1.44 22.78 -10.71
CA LEU A 312 -0.95 21.44 -11.03
C LEU A 312 -1.36 20.38 -10.00
N GLY A 313 -1.92 20.78 -8.85
CA GLY A 313 -2.36 19.86 -7.81
C GLY A 313 -1.20 19.12 -7.14
N LEU A 314 -0.08 19.82 -6.88
CA LEU A 314 1.09 19.24 -6.22
C LEU A 314 0.69 18.75 -4.82
N PHE A 315 0.93 17.46 -4.57
CA PHE A 315 0.50 16.76 -3.37
C PHE A 315 1.59 16.84 -2.29
N ASN A 316 1.33 17.50 -1.17
CA ASN A 316 2.31 17.68 -0.09
C ASN A 316 2.08 16.67 1.05
N GLU A 317 3.13 16.36 1.82
CA GLU A 317 3.01 15.47 3.00
C GLU A 317 2.14 16.09 4.10
N LYS A 318 2.28 17.40 4.34
CA LYS A 318 1.60 18.14 5.40
C LYS A 318 0.71 19.25 4.82
N PRO A 319 -0.38 19.62 5.49
CA PRO A 319 -1.23 20.73 5.02
C PRO A 319 -0.42 22.04 5.01
N ARG A 320 -0.50 22.80 3.90
CA ARG A 320 0.01 24.19 3.75
C ARG A 320 1.53 24.42 3.74
N ARG A 321 2.34 23.51 3.19
CA ARG A 321 3.72 23.84 2.79
C ARG A 321 4.02 23.32 1.38
N GLU A 322 4.05 24.21 0.40
CA GLU A 322 4.53 23.91 -0.96
C GLU A 322 6.05 23.71 -0.92
N SER A 323 6.50 22.49 -1.15
CA SER A 323 7.95 22.26 -1.35
C SER A 323 8.29 21.03 -2.17
N SER A 324 7.38 20.04 -2.27
CA SER A 324 7.68 18.76 -2.91
C SER A 324 6.41 17.92 -3.17
N VAL A 325 6.56 16.87 -3.98
CA VAL A 325 5.52 15.90 -4.29
C VAL A 325 5.69 14.68 -3.39
N PHE A 326 4.75 14.49 -2.48
CA PHE A 326 4.66 13.34 -1.59
C PHE A 326 3.88 12.21 -2.28
N LEU A 327 4.62 11.26 -2.85
CA LEU A 327 4.10 10.14 -3.61
C LEU A 327 3.27 9.19 -2.74
N THR A 328 3.64 9.04 -1.47
CA THR A 328 2.96 8.13 -0.57
C THR A 328 1.50 8.50 -0.35
N GLY A 329 1.22 9.79 -0.14
CA GLY A 329 -0.15 10.28 0.00
C GLY A 329 -0.96 10.20 -1.31
N ALA A 330 -0.32 10.50 -2.44
CA ALA A 330 -0.93 10.32 -3.76
C ALA A 330 -1.29 8.86 -4.03
N GLY A 331 -0.38 7.93 -3.70
CA GLY A 331 -0.58 6.48 -3.80
C GLY A 331 -1.74 6.01 -2.92
N GLY A 332 -1.79 6.40 -1.65
CA GLY A 332 -2.89 6.08 -0.74
C GLY A 332 -4.26 6.54 -1.25
N CYS A 333 -4.35 7.78 -1.74
CA CYS A 333 -5.60 8.32 -2.29
C CYS A 333 -6.08 7.59 -3.55
N LEU A 334 -5.16 7.13 -4.40
CA LEU A 334 -5.48 6.30 -5.56
C LEU A 334 -5.91 4.89 -5.15
N GLN A 335 -5.29 4.33 -4.11
CA GLN A 335 -5.72 3.05 -3.54
C GLN A 335 -7.13 3.12 -2.97
N THR A 336 -7.56 4.23 -2.37
CA THR A 336 -8.97 4.41 -1.95
C THR A 336 -9.93 4.21 -3.13
N ILE A 337 -9.54 4.60 -4.34
CA ILE A 337 -10.36 4.37 -5.54
C ILE A 337 -10.34 2.90 -5.95
N LEU A 338 -9.16 2.29 -6.04
CA LEU A 338 -9.00 0.93 -6.54
C LEU A 338 -9.50 -0.13 -5.55
N TYR A 339 -9.09 -0.05 -4.30
CA TYR A 339 -9.32 -1.06 -3.27
C TYR A 339 -10.44 -0.68 -2.29
N GLY A 340 -10.87 0.59 -2.29
CA GLY A 340 -12.03 1.08 -1.56
C GLY A 340 -13.29 1.11 -2.43
N PHE A 341 -13.44 2.16 -3.25
CA PHE A 341 -14.64 2.40 -4.06
C PHE A 341 -14.88 1.35 -5.15
N ALA A 342 -13.85 0.94 -5.88
CA ALA A 342 -13.95 -0.18 -6.83
C ALA A 342 -13.90 -1.54 -6.12
N GLY A 343 -13.40 -1.56 -4.87
CA GLY A 343 -13.46 -2.70 -3.97
C GLY A 343 -12.62 -3.90 -4.41
N PHE A 344 -11.47 -3.67 -5.07
CA PHE A 344 -10.55 -4.75 -5.38
C PHE A 344 -10.05 -5.46 -4.12
N ARG A 345 -9.88 -6.78 -4.22
CA ARG A 345 -9.14 -7.63 -3.29
C ARG A 345 -8.27 -8.59 -4.02
N ILE A 346 -7.06 -8.80 -3.50
CA ILE A 346 -6.19 -9.92 -3.85
C ILE A 346 -6.22 -10.89 -2.68
N ASP A 347 -6.78 -12.08 -2.88
CA ASP A 347 -6.93 -13.08 -1.82
C ASP A 347 -6.89 -14.50 -2.43
N SER A 348 -6.83 -15.53 -1.60
CA SER A 348 -6.93 -16.94 -2.00
C SER A 348 -8.29 -17.29 -2.62
N GLN A 349 -9.34 -16.57 -2.25
CA GLN A 349 -10.70 -16.75 -2.76
C GLN A 349 -11.31 -15.40 -3.18
N ALA A 350 -12.26 -15.44 -4.11
CA ALA A 350 -13.03 -14.25 -4.45
C ALA A 350 -13.89 -13.81 -3.24
N GLN A 351 -14.13 -12.50 -3.13
CA GLN A 351 -15.07 -11.95 -2.15
C GLN A 351 -16.46 -12.55 -2.31
N ASP A 352 -17.14 -12.76 -1.18
CA ASP A 352 -18.57 -13.01 -1.19
C ASP A 352 -19.30 -11.87 -1.91
N MET A 353 -20.20 -12.25 -2.82
CA MET A 353 -20.96 -11.31 -3.66
C MET A 353 -20.08 -10.42 -4.54
N ALA A 354 -18.88 -10.88 -4.93
CA ALA A 354 -18.06 -10.19 -5.91
C ALA A 354 -18.82 -10.02 -7.24
N GLY A 355 -18.90 -8.78 -7.73
CA GLY A 355 -19.51 -8.48 -9.03
C GLY A 355 -18.59 -8.84 -10.22
N TRP A 356 -17.31 -9.11 -9.95
CA TRP A 356 -16.31 -9.48 -10.94
C TRP A 356 -15.12 -10.18 -10.27
N SER A 357 -14.51 -11.15 -10.94
CA SER A 357 -13.27 -11.78 -10.50
C SER A 357 -12.40 -12.32 -11.64
N ARG A 358 -11.10 -12.51 -11.36
CA ARG A 358 -10.11 -13.18 -12.20
C ARG A 358 -9.14 -13.98 -11.35
N HIS A 359 -8.76 -15.16 -11.84
CA HIS A 359 -7.66 -15.92 -11.27
C HIS A 359 -6.32 -15.23 -11.51
N LEU A 360 -5.52 -15.20 -10.45
CA LEU A 360 -4.15 -14.71 -10.39
C LEU A 360 -3.16 -15.88 -10.32
N ASP A 361 -1.87 -15.56 -10.34
CA ASP A 361 -0.82 -16.54 -10.03
C ASP A 361 -0.83 -16.88 -8.53
N ALA A 362 -0.02 -17.87 -8.14
CA ALA A 362 0.12 -18.33 -6.75
C ALA A 362 -1.21 -18.73 -6.07
N GLY A 363 -2.19 -19.20 -6.86
CA GLY A 363 -3.49 -19.64 -6.35
C GLY A 363 -4.39 -18.52 -5.84
N LYS A 364 -4.12 -17.27 -6.21
CA LYS A 364 -4.93 -16.11 -5.78
C LYS A 364 -6.02 -15.74 -6.78
N GLN A 365 -6.87 -14.83 -6.36
CA GLN A 365 -7.91 -14.21 -7.14
C GLN A 365 -7.91 -12.70 -6.92
N LEU A 366 -8.11 -11.95 -8.00
CA LEU A 366 -8.48 -10.55 -7.97
C LEU A 366 -10.00 -10.49 -8.07
N SER A 367 -10.68 -9.94 -7.06
CA SER A 367 -12.15 -9.80 -7.06
C SER A 367 -12.56 -8.37 -6.73
N MET A 368 -13.77 -7.98 -7.14
CA MET A 368 -14.31 -6.63 -6.94
C MET A 368 -15.66 -6.66 -6.26
N ARG A 369 -15.81 -5.80 -5.25
CA ARG A 369 -17.10 -5.47 -4.64
C ARG A 369 -17.24 -3.95 -4.54
N PRO A 370 -17.74 -3.29 -5.61
CA PRO A 370 -17.80 -1.84 -5.65
C PRO A 370 -18.76 -1.22 -4.62
N ALA A 371 -18.42 -0.02 -4.18
CA ALA A 371 -19.25 0.84 -3.34
C ALA A 371 -19.02 2.29 -3.76
N LEU A 372 -19.69 2.76 -4.84
CA LEU A 372 -19.49 4.11 -5.35
C LEU A 372 -20.36 5.14 -4.63
N PRO A 373 -19.85 6.34 -4.30
CA PRO A 373 -20.65 7.43 -3.75
C PRO A 373 -21.65 7.96 -4.79
N ARG A 374 -22.72 8.61 -4.33
CA ARG A 374 -23.73 9.26 -5.18
C ARG A 374 -23.13 10.31 -6.11
N ALA A 375 -22.06 10.99 -5.66
CA ALA A 375 -21.33 11.96 -6.44
C ALA A 375 -20.75 11.40 -7.74
N TRP A 376 -20.47 10.08 -7.80
CA TRP A 376 -19.91 9.43 -8.97
C TRP A 376 -20.98 8.56 -9.64
N LYS A 377 -21.32 8.88 -10.89
CA LYS A 377 -22.22 8.04 -11.70
C LYS A 377 -21.52 6.76 -12.13
N SER A 378 -20.23 6.87 -12.49
CA SER A 378 -19.39 5.73 -12.82
C SER A 378 -17.91 6.01 -12.58
N VAL A 379 -17.14 4.94 -12.41
CA VAL A 379 -15.68 4.95 -12.46
C VAL A 379 -15.24 3.97 -13.54
N THR A 380 -14.45 4.43 -14.50
CA THR A 380 -13.84 3.58 -15.53
C THR A 380 -12.35 3.43 -15.30
N LEU A 381 -11.92 2.19 -15.06
CA LEU A 381 -10.51 1.80 -15.03
C LEU A 381 -10.13 1.37 -16.44
N ARG A 382 -9.56 2.30 -17.21
CA ARG A 382 -9.27 2.09 -18.62
C ARG A 382 -7.94 1.39 -18.81
N ASN A 383 -7.91 0.36 -19.65
CA ASN A 383 -6.71 -0.38 -20.06
C ASN A 383 -5.83 -0.82 -18.89
N ILE A 384 -6.44 -1.27 -17.79
CA ILE A 384 -5.69 -1.91 -16.71
C ILE A 384 -5.16 -3.25 -17.16
N THR A 385 -4.05 -3.69 -16.58
CA THR A 385 -3.40 -4.96 -16.87
C THR A 385 -3.60 -5.94 -15.73
N VAL A 386 -4.10 -7.13 -16.06
CA VAL A 386 -4.20 -8.26 -15.12
C VAL A 386 -3.56 -9.47 -15.80
N ARG A 387 -2.44 -9.95 -15.25
CA ARG A 387 -1.63 -11.05 -15.83
C ARG A 387 -1.31 -10.86 -17.31
N GLY A 388 -0.82 -9.67 -17.66
CA GLY A 388 -0.46 -9.32 -19.04
C GLY A 388 -1.63 -9.08 -19.99
N ARG A 389 -2.88 -9.25 -19.56
CA ARG A 389 -4.08 -8.94 -20.38
C ARG A 389 -4.60 -7.55 -20.06
N ARG A 390 -4.83 -6.76 -21.11
CA ARG A 390 -5.46 -5.44 -21.00
C ARG A 390 -6.98 -5.57 -20.94
N LEU A 391 -7.58 -4.82 -20.03
CA LEU A 391 -9.02 -4.77 -19.86
C LEU A 391 -9.47 -3.39 -19.39
N THR A 392 -10.66 -3.01 -19.82
CA THR A 392 -11.34 -1.80 -19.33
C THR A 392 -12.56 -2.20 -18.51
N LEU A 393 -12.63 -1.69 -17.28
CA LEU A 393 -13.75 -1.92 -16.37
C LEU A 393 -14.51 -0.62 -16.14
N THR A 394 -15.77 -0.57 -16.54
CA THR A 394 -16.68 0.53 -16.18
C THR A 394 -17.59 0.07 -15.05
N ILE A 395 -17.46 0.75 -13.93
CA ILE A 395 -18.13 0.44 -12.66
C ILE A 395 -19.25 1.45 -12.47
N THR A 396 -20.47 0.96 -12.28
CA THR A 396 -21.61 1.74 -11.79
C THR A 396 -22.09 1.17 -10.46
N ARG A 397 -23.10 1.77 -9.83
CA ARG A 397 -23.71 1.22 -8.62
C ARG A 397 -24.40 -0.14 -8.85
N ASP A 398 -24.87 -0.38 -10.08
CA ASP A 398 -25.71 -1.54 -10.38
C ASP A 398 -24.96 -2.67 -11.10
N LYS A 399 -23.87 -2.35 -11.82
CA LYS A 399 -23.16 -3.33 -12.65
C LYS A 399 -21.70 -2.97 -12.88
N ILE A 400 -20.94 -4.01 -13.24
CA ILE A 400 -19.57 -3.89 -13.74
C ILE A 400 -19.58 -4.34 -15.20
N LEU A 401 -19.18 -3.45 -16.11
CA LEU A 401 -18.97 -3.77 -17.51
C LEU A 401 -17.48 -4.03 -17.74
N SER A 402 -17.16 -5.19 -18.31
CA SER A 402 -15.78 -5.58 -18.62
C SER A 402 -15.62 -5.75 -20.13
N THR A 403 -14.68 -5.02 -20.71
CA THR A 403 -14.30 -5.12 -22.11
C THR A 403 -12.81 -5.48 -22.20
N GLN A 404 -12.42 -6.29 -23.18
CA GLN A 404 -10.99 -6.47 -23.47
C GLN A 404 -10.45 -5.15 -24.04
N GLY A 405 -9.28 -4.73 -23.58
CA GLY A 405 -8.60 -3.57 -24.13
C GLY A 405 -7.99 -3.90 -25.48
N ASP A 406 -7.84 -2.87 -26.32
CA ASP A 406 -7.15 -2.96 -27.62
C ASP A 406 -5.64 -3.26 -27.48
#